data_AF-A0A315VLM7-F1
#
_entry.id   AF-A0A315VLM7-F1
#
_cell.length_a   1.000
_cell.length_b   1.000
_cell.length_c   1.000
_cell.angle_alpha   90.00
_cell.angle_beta   90.00
_cell.angle_gamma   90.00
#
_symmetry.space_group_name_H-M   'P 1'
#
loop_
_entity.id
_entity.type
_entity.pdbx_description
1 polymer ?
#
loop_
_entity_poly.entity_id
_entity_poly.type
_entity_poly.pdbx_seq_one_letter_code
_entity_poly.pdbx_strand_id
1 'polypeptide(L)'
;MLGVRCILLCLHRTAQYRYPIGLERVLTRSLSRTPDSSRAALKLRTRLGVTLLVGAGLVGAWWWVEREKQQRRRRQRVEQLHAVALGQGTFSLLDHTGHRRTKQDFLGRWVLLYFGFTHCPDICPDELDKLSAVVSALDRDPALPRLQPLFITVDPERDDVAALARYVRDFHPRLVGLTGTPEEVQHAGRDFRVYASAGPKDEDGDYMVDHSVLLYLVSPDGLFLDYYNRTKSPEQIADSIRNHIRNHVPLEIGAVLCDGWVGELAQLDRQNRAHQLESASVLKRSVARCVLSSVRHMESTLSSRPAALSTSTE
;
A
#
# COMPACT_ATOMS: atom_id res chain seq x y z
N MET A 1 30.91 4.33 23.23
CA MET A 1 31.24 5.64 23.86
C MET A 1 30.91 6.75 22.86
N LEU A 2 30.49 7.94 23.34
CA LEU A 2 30.13 9.19 22.61
C LEU A 2 28.64 9.60 22.40
N GLY A 3 27.64 8.90 22.95
CA GLY A 3 26.23 9.38 22.82
C GLY A 3 25.61 10.06 24.05
N VAL A 4 26.10 9.77 25.26
CA VAL A 4 25.36 10.04 26.53
C VAL A 4 25.83 11.32 27.25
N ARG A 5 26.82 12.02 26.69
CA ARG A 5 27.48 13.16 27.37
C ARG A 5 26.95 14.55 26.98
N CYS A 6 26.00 14.66 26.04
CA CYS A 6 25.45 15.95 25.60
C CYS A 6 24.20 16.42 26.36
N ILE A 7 23.44 15.52 27.00
CA ILE A 7 22.15 15.90 27.63
C ILE A 7 22.36 16.45 29.06
N LEU A 8 23.44 16.07 29.75
CA LEU A 8 23.70 16.53 31.13
C LEU A 8 24.20 17.98 31.25
N LEU A 9 24.69 18.59 30.17
CA LEU A 9 25.24 19.95 30.20
C LEU A 9 24.20 21.06 30.02
N CYS A 10 22.95 20.72 29.64
CA CYS A 10 21.88 21.71 29.47
C CYS A 10 21.13 22.04 30.77
N LEU A 11 21.18 21.18 31.79
CA LEU A 11 20.45 21.38 33.05
C LEU A 11 21.24 22.13 34.13
N HIS A 12 22.53 22.43 33.89
CA HIS A 12 23.38 23.08 34.89
C HIS A 12 23.44 24.62 34.78
N ARG A 13 22.67 25.24 33.87
CA ARG A 13 22.79 26.68 33.56
C ARG A 13 21.52 27.53 33.74
N THR A 14 20.54 27.07 34.50
CA THR A 14 19.36 27.88 34.89
C THR A 14 19.29 28.18 36.40
N ALA A 15 20.31 27.78 37.16
CA ALA A 15 20.44 28.12 38.58
C ALA A 15 21.13 29.47 38.79
N GLN A 16 20.57 30.55 38.26
CA GLN A 16 21.05 31.92 38.52
C GLN A 16 19.99 32.96 38.13
N TYR A 17 18.83 32.95 38.81
CA TYR A 17 18.01 34.15 38.92
C TYR A 17 17.70 34.44 40.38
N ARG A 18 18.37 35.47 40.86
CA ARG A 18 18.35 36.05 42.20
C ARG A 18 17.22 37.06 42.22
N TYR A 19 16.19 36.85 43.04
CA TYR A 19 15.22 37.88 43.42
C TYR A 19 15.39 38.24 44.90
N PRO A 20 15.23 39.52 45.28
CA PRO A 20 15.73 40.03 46.54
C PRO A 20 14.76 39.79 47.70
N ILE A 21 15.34 39.34 48.80
CA ILE A 21 15.17 39.80 50.19
C ILE A 21 13.96 40.72 50.47
N GLY A 22 13.05 40.25 51.33
CA GLY A 22 12.17 41.12 52.09
C GLY A 22 10.82 40.51 52.45
N LEU A 23 10.76 39.55 53.39
CA LEU A 23 9.61 39.36 54.28
C LEU A 23 9.91 38.35 55.40
N GLU A 24 10.68 38.76 56.41
CA GLU A 24 10.50 38.20 57.76
C GLU A 24 9.51 39.09 58.52
N ARG A 25 8.66 38.45 59.32
CA ARG A 25 7.59 39.01 60.17
C ARG A 25 6.26 39.35 59.49
N VAL A 26 5.46 38.30 59.26
CA VAL A 26 4.08 38.25 59.82
C VAL A 26 3.87 36.85 60.37
N LEU A 27 4.31 36.68 61.61
CA LEU A 27 3.87 35.59 62.46
C LEU A 27 2.36 35.71 62.68
N THR A 28 1.72 34.55 62.83
CA THR A 28 0.50 34.33 63.62
C THR A 28 -0.80 34.97 63.13
N ARG A 29 -1.53 34.26 62.28
CA ARG A 29 -2.93 33.91 62.57
C ARG A 29 -3.44 32.84 61.60
N SER A 30 -4.23 31.92 62.13
CA SER A 30 -4.99 30.89 61.42
C SER A 30 -4.25 29.57 61.07
N LEU A 31 -3.69 28.92 62.10
CA LEU A 31 -3.68 27.45 62.14
C LEU A 31 -4.94 26.96 62.86
N SER A 32 -6.04 26.85 62.10
CA SER A 32 -7.18 25.98 62.44
C SER A 32 -7.98 25.70 61.18
N ARG A 33 -7.39 24.94 60.25
CA ARG A 33 -8.17 24.12 59.31
C ARG A 33 -7.80 22.68 59.59
N THR A 34 -8.64 22.03 60.38
CA THR A 34 -8.75 20.58 60.36
C THR A 34 -9.00 20.17 58.90
N PRO A 35 -8.27 19.18 58.35
CA PRO A 35 -8.69 18.58 57.10
C PRO A 35 -10.01 17.87 57.38
N ASP A 36 -11.09 18.45 56.87
CA ASP A 36 -12.43 17.87 56.90
C ASP A 36 -12.37 16.42 56.39
N SER A 37 -12.56 15.47 57.33
CA SER A 37 -12.55 14.03 57.07
C SER A 37 -13.90 13.60 56.51
N SER A 38 -14.28 14.18 55.36
CA SER A 38 -15.53 13.87 54.66
C SER A 38 -15.27 13.63 53.17
N ARG A 39 -14.19 12.89 52.85
CA ARG A 39 -14.12 12.13 51.59
C ARG A 39 -14.24 10.67 51.96
N ALA A 40 -15.44 10.13 51.78
CA ALA A 40 -15.78 8.73 52.00
C ALA A 40 -14.63 7.82 51.58
N ALA A 41 -14.05 7.09 52.54
CA ALA A 41 -13.07 6.06 52.27
C ALA A 41 -13.76 4.96 51.43
N LEU A 42 -13.69 5.09 50.11
CA LEU A 42 -14.17 4.07 49.18
C LEU A 42 -13.56 2.73 49.60
N LYS A 43 -14.41 1.73 49.89
CA LYS A 43 -13.97 0.38 50.26
C LYS A 43 -12.95 -0.08 49.21
N LEU A 44 -11.85 -0.71 49.63
CA LEU A 44 -10.76 -1.18 48.75
C LEU A 44 -11.27 -1.93 47.51
N ARG A 45 -12.36 -2.70 47.66
CA ARG A 45 -13.07 -3.38 46.57
C ARG A 45 -13.54 -2.44 45.45
N THR A 46 -14.08 -1.27 45.80
CA THR A 46 -14.54 -0.26 44.84
C THR A 46 -13.34 0.38 44.11
N ARG A 47 -12.22 0.60 44.80
CA ARG A 47 -10.99 1.13 44.19
C ARG A 47 -10.40 0.14 43.18
N LEU A 48 -10.32 -1.15 43.55
CA LEU A 48 -9.87 -2.23 42.68
C LEU A 48 -10.80 -2.40 41.46
N GLY A 49 -12.12 -2.30 41.66
CA GLY A 49 -13.09 -2.35 40.57
C GLY A 49 -12.90 -1.22 39.55
N VAL A 50 -12.72 0.02 40.03
CA VAL A 50 -12.49 1.17 39.14
C VAL A 50 -11.17 1.04 38.38
N THR A 51 -10.08 0.61 39.03
CA THR A 51 -8.79 0.44 38.34
C THR A 51 -8.83 -0.65 37.28
N LEU A 52 -9.56 -1.75 37.53
CA LEU A 52 -9.74 -2.82 36.53
C LEU A 52 -10.56 -2.34 35.33
N LEU A 53 -11.62 -1.55 35.55
CA LEU A 53 -12.41 -0.98 34.47
C LEU A 53 -11.61 -0.01 33.60
N VAL A 54 -10.83 0.88 34.23
CA VAL A 54 -9.96 1.81 33.50
C VAL A 54 -8.87 1.05 32.76
N GLY A 55 -8.23 0.06 33.40
CA GLY A 55 -7.23 -0.79 32.75
C GLY A 55 -7.78 -1.55 31.54
N ALA A 56 -8.96 -2.17 31.67
CA ALA A 56 -9.64 -2.85 30.57
C ALA A 56 -10.01 -1.89 29.43
N GLY A 57 -10.44 -0.67 29.74
CA GLY A 57 -10.71 0.37 28.74
C GLY A 57 -9.47 0.79 27.97
N LEU A 58 -8.33 0.97 28.65
CA LEU A 58 -7.05 1.29 28.01
C LEU A 58 -6.54 0.15 27.13
N VAL A 59 -6.64 -1.11 27.60
CA VAL A 59 -6.26 -2.29 26.82
C VAL A 59 -7.18 -2.46 25.60
N GLY A 60 -8.49 -2.25 25.75
CA GLY A 60 -9.45 -2.29 24.65
C GLY A 60 -9.18 -1.22 23.61
N ALA A 61 -8.90 0.02 24.03
CA ALA A 61 -8.52 1.11 23.13
C ALA A 61 -7.18 0.82 22.42
N TRP A 62 -6.18 0.32 23.14
CA TRP A 62 -4.90 -0.07 22.55
C TRP A 62 -5.06 -1.20 21.53
N TRP A 63 -5.83 -2.24 21.86
CA TRP A 63 -6.13 -3.36 20.96
C TRP A 63 -6.87 -2.90 19.70
N TRP A 64 -7.83 -1.98 19.85
CA TRP A 64 -8.55 -1.39 18.72
C TRP A 64 -7.61 -0.56 17.81
N VAL A 65 -6.78 0.32 18.38
CA VAL A 65 -5.81 1.12 17.62
C VAL A 65 -4.79 0.23 16.91
N GLU A 66 -4.27 -0.80 17.58
CA GLU A 66 -3.31 -1.72 16.98
C GLU A 66 -3.97 -2.52 15.84
N ARG A 67 -5.22 -2.98 16.02
CA ARG A 67 -5.96 -3.69 14.97
C ARG A 67 -6.19 -2.81 13.74
N GLU A 68 -6.57 -1.54 13.90
CA GLU A 68 -6.67 -0.59 12.78
C GLU A 68 -5.32 -0.35 12.10
N LYS A 69 -4.27 -0.14 12.89
CA LYS A 69 -2.92 0.11 12.37
C LYS A 69 -2.40 -1.06 11.54
N GLN A 70 -2.64 -2.30 11.98
CA GLN A 70 -2.29 -3.50 11.24
C GLN A 70 -3.06 -3.59 9.91
N GLN A 71 -4.36 -3.28 9.92
CA GLN A 71 -5.16 -3.24 8.69
C GLN A 71 -4.66 -2.17 7.71
N ARG A 72 -4.36 -0.96 8.19
CA ARG A 72 -3.81 0.13 7.35
C ARG A 72 -2.47 -0.26 6.74
N ARG A 73 -1.55 -0.83 7.52
CA ARG A 73 -0.25 -1.33 7.03
C ARG A 73 -0.41 -2.41 5.97
N ARG A 74 -1.35 -3.33 6.17
CA ARG A 74 -1.66 -4.40 5.21
C ARG A 74 -2.21 -3.84 3.90
N ARG A 75 -3.15 -2.88 3.96
CA ARG A 75 -3.66 -2.18 2.78
C ARG A 75 -2.57 -1.44 2.03
N GLN A 76 -1.74 -0.67 2.74
CA GLN A 76 -0.59 0.02 2.14
C GLN A 76 0.40 -0.93 1.48
N ARG A 77 0.63 -2.13 2.07
CA ARG A 77 1.49 -3.14 1.44
C ARG A 77 0.86 -3.69 0.15
N VAL A 78 -0.44 -3.98 0.15
CA VAL A 78 -1.15 -4.42 -1.06
C VAL A 78 -1.13 -3.33 -2.13
N GLU A 79 -1.39 -2.07 -1.77
CA GLU A 79 -1.28 -0.91 -2.68
C GLU A 79 0.14 -0.74 -3.23
N GLN A 80 1.17 -0.94 -2.40
CA GLN A 80 2.57 -0.92 -2.85
C GLN A 80 2.86 -2.08 -3.82
N LEU A 81 2.33 -3.27 -3.57
CA LEU A 81 2.44 -4.40 -4.49
C LEU A 81 1.72 -4.11 -5.83
N HIS A 82 0.61 -3.37 -5.82
CA HIS A 82 -0.04 -2.88 -7.05
C HIS A 82 0.75 -1.75 -7.72
N ALA A 83 1.46 -0.92 -6.95
CA ALA A 83 2.28 0.15 -7.52
C ALA A 83 3.54 -0.41 -8.18
N VAL A 84 4.05 -1.55 -7.69
CA VAL A 84 5.07 -2.31 -8.39
C VAL A 84 4.40 -3.00 -9.58
N ALA A 85 4.66 -2.50 -10.80
CA ALA A 85 4.10 -3.00 -12.06
C ALA A 85 4.52 -4.45 -12.43
N LEU A 86 4.85 -5.29 -11.46
CA LEU A 86 5.26 -6.68 -11.65
C LEU A 86 4.06 -7.57 -11.93
N GLY A 87 4.15 -8.36 -13.00
CA GLY A 87 3.15 -9.33 -13.41
C GLY A 87 1.81 -8.72 -13.82
N GLN A 88 1.71 -7.40 -14.04
CA GLN A 88 0.48 -6.73 -14.47
C GLN A 88 0.19 -6.88 -15.96
N GLY A 89 1.24 -7.14 -16.75
CA GLY A 89 1.10 -7.33 -18.18
C GLY A 89 0.30 -8.58 -18.54
N THR A 90 -0.11 -8.62 -19.81
CA THR A 90 -0.90 -9.70 -20.38
C THR A 90 0.02 -10.57 -21.21
N PHE A 91 0.29 -11.80 -20.74
CA PHE A 91 0.92 -12.80 -21.59
C PHE A 91 -0.14 -13.63 -22.32
N SER A 92 0.23 -14.09 -23.52
CA SER A 92 -0.52 -15.03 -24.34
C SER A 92 0.48 -16.06 -24.85
N LEU A 93 0.43 -17.26 -24.29
CA LEU A 93 1.39 -18.34 -24.52
C LEU A 93 0.65 -19.62 -24.90
N LEU A 94 1.34 -20.58 -25.49
CA LEU A 94 0.83 -21.93 -25.74
C LEU A 94 1.14 -22.82 -24.55
N ASP A 95 0.16 -23.60 -24.09
CA ASP A 95 0.43 -24.65 -23.13
C ASP A 95 1.05 -25.88 -23.79
N HIS A 96 1.60 -26.77 -22.96
CA HIS A 96 2.14 -28.07 -23.35
C HIS A 96 1.13 -29.02 -24.01
N THR A 97 -0.16 -28.66 -24.09
CA THR A 97 -1.19 -29.39 -24.85
C THR A 97 -1.52 -28.74 -26.19
N GLY A 98 -0.87 -27.60 -26.51
CA GLY A 98 -1.07 -26.84 -27.74
C GLY A 98 -2.20 -25.81 -27.68
N HIS A 99 -2.82 -25.61 -26.52
CA HIS A 99 -3.87 -24.60 -26.35
C HIS A 99 -3.28 -23.26 -25.93
N ARG A 100 -3.79 -22.17 -26.53
CA ARG A 100 -3.40 -20.82 -26.14
C ARG A 100 -4.00 -20.48 -24.78
N ARG A 101 -3.14 -20.05 -23.86
CA ARG A 101 -3.44 -19.61 -22.51
C ARG A 101 -3.02 -18.16 -22.32
N THR A 102 -3.86 -17.43 -21.62
CA THR A 102 -3.62 -16.06 -21.24
C THR A 102 -3.60 -15.95 -19.72
N LYS A 103 -3.13 -14.82 -19.21
CA LYS A 103 -3.23 -14.50 -17.79
C LYS A 103 -4.67 -14.62 -17.24
N GLN A 104 -5.68 -14.33 -18.06
CA GLN A 104 -7.09 -14.37 -17.65
C GLN A 104 -7.57 -15.78 -17.30
N ASP A 105 -7.02 -16.81 -17.94
CA ASP A 105 -7.38 -18.22 -17.69
C ASP A 105 -7.00 -18.70 -16.28
N PHE A 106 -6.08 -17.97 -15.64
CA PHE A 106 -5.57 -18.28 -14.31
C PHE A 106 -6.19 -17.41 -13.19
N LEU A 107 -7.08 -16.49 -13.53
CA LEU A 107 -7.81 -15.70 -12.54
C LEU A 107 -8.71 -16.61 -11.68
N GLY A 108 -8.89 -16.22 -10.42
CA GLY A 108 -9.60 -17.00 -9.41
C GLY A 108 -8.79 -18.15 -8.82
N ARG A 109 -7.55 -18.39 -9.28
CA ARG A 109 -6.66 -19.44 -8.77
C ARG A 109 -5.40 -18.82 -8.17
N TRP A 110 -4.90 -19.46 -7.12
CA TRP A 110 -3.56 -19.18 -6.64
C TRP A 110 -2.58 -19.82 -7.61
N VAL A 111 -1.58 -19.07 -8.05
CA VAL A 111 -0.59 -19.55 -9.02
C VAL A 111 0.80 -19.44 -8.42
N LEU A 112 1.57 -20.52 -8.54
CA LEU A 112 3.00 -20.53 -8.25
C LEU A 112 3.75 -20.74 -9.55
N LEU A 113 4.46 -19.71 -9.99
CA LEU A 113 5.04 -19.61 -11.31
C LEU A 113 6.57 -19.70 -11.23
N TYR A 114 7.16 -20.47 -12.13
CA TYR A 114 8.60 -20.59 -12.31
C TYR A 114 9.00 -20.33 -13.76
N PHE A 115 10.10 -19.61 -13.96
CA PHE A 115 10.72 -19.41 -15.27
C PHE A 115 12.00 -20.25 -15.35
N GLY A 116 12.13 -21.06 -16.39
CA GLY A 116 13.30 -21.91 -16.62
C GLY A 116 13.30 -22.51 -18.01
N PHE A 117 14.09 -23.55 -18.25
CA PHE A 117 14.16 -24.22 -19.56
C PHE A 117 14.43 -25.71 -19.39
N THR A 118 14.02 -26.54 -20.35
CA THR A 118 14.05 -28.01 -20.17
C THR A 118 15.45 -28.61 -20.20
N HIS A 119 16.41 -27.91 -20.82
CA HIS A 119 17.80 -28.36 -20.98
C HIS A 119 18.71 -27.94 -19.81
N CYS A 120 18.17 -27.47 -18.68
CA CYS A 120 18.97 -27.10 -17.54
C CYS A 120 19.43 -28.37 -16.78
N PRO A 121 20.74 -28.60 -16.58
CA PRO A 121 21.25 -29.86 -16.04
C PRO A 121 20.87 -30.10 -14.57
N ASP A 122 20.85 -29.04 -13.75
CA ASP A 122 20.73 -29.21 -12.28
C ASP A 122 19.68 -28.29 -11.63
N ILE A 123 19.62 -27.01 -11.99
CA ILE A 123 18.88 -26.01 -11.19
C ILE A 123 17.37 -26.07 -11.46
N CYS A 124 16.93 -26.15 -12.73
CA CYS A 124 15.51 -26.17 -13.03
C CYS A 124 14.78 -27.41 -12.49
N PRO A 125 15.35 -28.64 -12.61
CA PRO A 125 14.74 -29.82 -12.00
C PRO A 125 14.56 -29.70 -10.49
N ASP A 126 15.57 -29.22 -9.75
CA ASP A 126 15.51 -29.03 -8.29
C ASP A 126 14.41 -28.01 -7.88
N GLU A 127 14.29 -26.90 -8.62
CA GLU A 127 13.24 -25.92 -8.37
C GLU A 127 11.83 -26.46 -8.68
N LEU A 128 11.68 -27.28 -9.72
CA LEU A 128 10.39 -27.90 -10.07
C LEU A 128 9.99 -29.00 -9.09
N ASP A 129 10.93 -29.78 -8.57
CA ASP A 129 10.69 -30.76 -7.50
C ASP A 129 10.26 -30.05 -6.21
N LYS A 130 10.94 -28.96 -5.85
CA LYS A 130 10.56 -28.11 -4.72
C LYS A 130 9.17 -27.51 -4.90
N LEU A 131 8.86 -26.98 -6.08
CA LEU A 131 7.52 -26.46 -6.41
C LEU A 131 6.46 -27.56 -6.27
N SER A 132 6.74 -28.78 -6.75
CA SER A 132 5.85 -29.93 -6.65
C SER A 132 5.64 -30.37 -5.20
N ALA A 133 6.68 -30.32 -4.37
CA ALA A 133 6.61 -30.57 -2.93
C ALA A 133 5.75 -29.52 -2.20
N VAL A 134 5.89 -28.24 -2.55
CA VAL A 134 5.06 -27.14 -2.00
C VAL A 134 3.58 -27.38 -2.33
N VAL A 135 3.27 -27.66 -3.59
CA VAL A 135 1.90 -27.93 -4.05
C VAL A 135 1.31 -29.12 -3.29
N SER A 136 2.06 -30.23 -3.21
CA SER A 136 1.63 -31.42 -2.49
C SER A 136 1.44 -31.18 -0.99
N ALA A 137 2.28 -30.34 -0.36
CA ALA A 137 2.17 -30.01 1.06
C ALA A 137 0.96 -29.12 1.38
N LEU A 138 0.52 -28.29 0.42
CA LEU A 138 -0.68 -27.46 0.55
C LEU A 138 -1.94 -28.29 0.28
N ASP A 139 -1.91 -29.18 -0.70
CA ASP A 139 -3.04 -30.06 -1.06
C ASP A 139 -3.43 -31.04 0.06
N ARG A 140 -2.54 -31.29 1.03
CA ARG A 140 -2.85 -32.08 2.24
C ARG A 140 -3.90 -31.42 3.14
N ASP A 141 -4.07 -30.10 3.07
CA ASP A 141 -5.09 -29.37 3.82
C ASP A 141 -6.28 -29.07 2.90
N PRO A 142 -7.40 -29.80 3.02
CA PRO A 142 -8.55 -29.63 2.14
C PRO A 142 -9.28 -28.31 2.33
N ALA A 143 -8.98 -27.56 3.40
CA ALA A 143 -9.56 -26.22 3.62
C ALA A 143 -8.87 -25.15 2.77
N LEU A 144 -7.69 -25.42 2.21
CA LEU A 144 -6.97 -24.48 1.37
C LEU A 144 -7.41 -24.58 -0.10
N PRO A 145 -7.45 -23.44 -0.83
CA PRO A 145 -7.65 -23.46 -2.27
C PRO A 145 -6.46 -24.16 -2.94
N ARG A 146 -6.75 -24.85 -4.05
CA ARG A 146 -5.71 -25.55 -4.82
C ARG A 146 -4.77 -24.55 -5.48
N LEU A 147 -3.48 -24.74 -5.25
CA LEU A 147 -2.41 -23.97 -5.90
C LEU A 147 -2.16 -24.51 -7.32
N GLN A 148 -2.17 -23.67 -8.34
CA GLN A 148 -1.86 -24.03 -9.73
C GLN A 148 -0.36 -23.81 -10.00
N PRO A 149 0.43 -24.88 -10.15
CA PRO A 149 1.82 -24.75 -10.58
C PRO A 149 1.92 -24.41 -12.07
N LEU A 150 2.72 -23.39 -12.40
CA LEU A 150 3.02 -22.96 -13.78
C LEU A 150 4.52 -22.94 -14.03
N PHE A 151 4.91 -23.43 -15.19
CA PHE A 151 6.27 -23.36 -15.71
C PHE A 151 6.25 -22.58 -17.03
N ILE A 152 7.04 -21.53 -17.15
CA ILE A 152 7.20 -20.76 -18.40
C ILE A 152 8.62 -20.97 -18.90
N THR A 153 8.76 -21.43 -20.14
CA THR A 153 10.10 -21.54 -20.74
C THR A 153 10.72 -20.16 -20.96
N VAL A 154 12.04 -20.05 -20.78
CA VAL A 154 12.84 -18.89 -21.21
C VAL A 154 13.58 -19.15 -22.52
N ASP A 155 13.47 -20.36 -23.07
CA ASP A 155 14.19 -20.83 -24.26
C ASP A 155 13.26 -21.51 -25.28
N PRO A 156 12.40 -20.72 -25.96
CA PRO A 156 11.43 -21.25 -26.92
C PRO A 156 12.06 -21.85 -28.19
N GLU A 157 13.36 -21.64 -28.43
CA GLU A 157 14.05 -22.24 -29.59
C GLU A 157 14.21 -23.77 -29.43
N ARG A 158 14.37 -24.25 -28.19
CA ARG A 158 14.52 -25.68 -27.87
C ARG A 158 13.30 -26.28 -27.18
N ASP A 159 12.55 -25.47 -26.44
CA ASP A 159 11.40 -25.92 -25.64
C ASP A 159 10.09 -25.82 -26.43
N ASP A 160 9.89 -26.75 -27.37
CA ASP A 160 8.62 -26.90 -28.08
C ASP A 160 7.51 -27.50 -27.18
N VAL A 161 6.27 -27.48 -27.68
CA VAL A 161 5.10 -27.99 -26.95
C VAL A 161 5.28 -29.47 -26.56
N ALA A 162 5.88 -30.29 -27.43
CA ALA A 162 6.06 -31.71 -27.20
C ALA A 162 7.15 -32.01 -26.15
N ALA A 163 8.25 -31.26 -26.17
CA ALA A 163 9.33 -31.31 -25.21
C ALA A 163 8.83 -30.90 -23.82
N LEU A 164 8.10 -29.78 -23.74
CA LEU A 164 7.45 -29.35 -22.51
C LEU A 164 6.49 -30.39 -21.96
N ALA A 165 5.64 -31.00 -22.81
CA ALA A 165 4.68 -32.01 -22.37
C ALA A 165 5.34 -33.24 -21.75
N ARG A 166 6.51 -33.64 -22.25
CA ARG A 166 7.31 -34.71 -21.66
C ARG A 166 7.90 -34.26 -20.32
N TYR A 167 8.50 -33.08 -20.30
CA TYR A 167 9.19 -32.55 -19.14
C TYR A 167 8.25 -32.33 -17.94
N VAL A 168 7.12 -31.62 -18.13
CA VAL A 168 6.23 -31.27 -17.01
C VAL A 168 5.53 -32.48 -16.39
N ARG A 169 5.35 -33.56 -17.17
CA ARG A 169 4.69 -34.78 -16.71
C ARG A 169 5.50 -35.51 -15.63
N ASP A 170 6.82 -35.37 -15.65
CA ASP A 170 7.70 -36.08 -14.73
C ASP A 170 7.71 -35.47 -13.32
N PHE A 171 7.30 -34.19 -13.18
CA PHE A 171 7.29 -33.48 -11.90
C PHE A 171 5.93 -33.55 -11.18
N HIS A 172 4.85 -33.07 -11.82
CA HIS A 172 3.55 -33.00 -11.16
C HIS A 172 2.38 -33.02 -12.16
N PRO A 173 1.31 -33.81 -11.92
CA PRO A 173 0.21 -33.96 -12.89
C PRO A 173 -0.61 -32.68 -13.12
N ARG A 174 -0.53 -31.70 -12.21
CA ARG A 174 -1.18 -30.38 -12.36
C ARG A 174 -0.25 -29.30 -12.92
N LEU A 175 1.03 -29.60 -13.18
CA LEU A 175 1.99 -28.64 -13.71
C LEU A 175 1.63 -28.31 -15.17
N VAL A 176 1.46 -27.02 -15.44
CA VAL A 176 1.23 -26.54 -16.81
C VAL A 176 2.49 -25.83 -17.29
N GLY A 177 3.12 -26.42 -18.31
CA GLY A 177 4.18 -25.77 -19.07
C GLY A 177 3.61 -24.83 -20.12
N LEU A 178 4.21 -23.65 -20.27
CA LEU A 178 3.88 -22.62 -21.25
C LEU A 178 5.11 -22.28 -22.10
N THR A 179 4.93 -22.25 -23.42
CA THR A 179 5.90 -21.83 -24.45
C THR A 179 5.24 -20.88 -25.45
N GLY A 180 5.97 -20.39 -26.44
CA GLY A 180 5.45 -19.47 -27.45
C GLY A 180 6.52 -19.05 -28.43
N THR A 181 6.30 -17.96 -29.15
CA THR A 181 7.37 -17.35 -29.93
C THR A 181 8.39 -16.67 -29.00
N PRO A 182 9.66 -16.47 -29.44
CA PRO A 182 10.65 -15.71 -28.68
C PRO A 182 10.15 -14.36 -28.17
N GLU A 183 9.33 -13.66 -28.96
CA GLU A 183 8.75 -12.37 -28.59
C GLU A 183 7.69 -12.49 -27.50
N GLU A 184 6.82 -13.51 -27.58
CA GLU A 184 5.79 -13.78 -26.58
C GLU A 184 6.42 -14.15 -25.22
N VAL A 185 7.42 -15.04 -25.25
CA VAL A 185 8.18 -15.44 -24.05
C VAL A 185 8.93 -14.27 -23.45
N GLN A 186 9.62 -13.47 -24.28
CA GLN A 186 10.33 -12.29 -23.80
C GLN A 186 9.37 -11.23 -23.23
N HIS A 187 8.17 -11.08 -23.79
CA HIS A 187 7.13 -10.21 -23.23
C HIS A 187 6.69 -10.70 -21.85
N ALA A 188 6.39 -11.99 -21.70
CA ALA A 188 6.04 -12.58 -20.42
C ALA A 188 7.18 -12.42 -19.38
N GLY A 189 8.43 -12.68 -19.78
CA GLY A 189 9.60 -12.51 -18.91
C GLY A 189 9.77 -11.06 -18.44
N ARG A 190 9.56 -10.07 -19.32
CA ARG A 190 9.65 -8.64 -18.96
C ARG A 190 8.63 -8.23 -17.91
N ASP A 191 7.40 -8.73 -18.00
CA ASP A 191 6.33 -8.41 -17.04
C ASP A 191 6.71 -8.83 -15.61
N PHE A 192 7.41 -9.96 -15.48
CA PHE A 192 7.90 -10.45 -14.19
C PHE A 192 9.34 -10.03 -13.88
N ARG A 193 9.94 -9.16 -14.72
CA ARG A 193 11.35 -8.72 -14.65
C ARG A 193 12.34 -9.88 -14.55
N VAL A 194 12.06 -10.95 -15.27
CA VAL A 194 12.95 -12.10 -15.40
C VAL A 194 14.10 -11.70 -16.31
N TYR A 195 15.32 -11.83 -15.79
CA TYR A 195 16.51 -11.80 -16.62
C TYR A 195 16.70 -13.18 -17.26
N ALA A 196 16.90 -13.21 -18.57
CA ALA A 196 17.28 -14.39 -19.34
C ALA A 196 18.28 -13.98 -20.42
N SER A 197 19.41 -14.68 -20.52
CA SER A 197 20.44 -14.44 -21.53
C SER A 197 21.01 -15.77 -22.01
N ALA A 198 20.95 -16.01 -23.32
CA ALA A 198 21.61 -17.15 -23.92
C ALA A 198 23.14 -16.91 -23.95
N GLY A 199 23.90 -17.90 -23.48
CA GLY A 199 25.35 -17.94 -23.56
C GLY A 199 25.84 -18.28 -24.97
N PRO A 200 27.17 -18.25 -25.20
CA PRO A 200 27.75 -18.69 -26.46
C PRO A 200 27.47 -20.17 -26.70
N LYS A 201 27.26 -20.53 -27.97
CA LYS A 201 27.13 -21.93 -28.39
C LYS A 201 28.50 -22.62 -28.35
N ASP A 202 28.53 -23.87 -27.89
CA ASP A 202 29.72 -24.71 -27.93
C ASP A 202 29.95 -25.33 -29.32
N GLU A 203 30.96 -26.20 -29.43
CA GLU A 203 31.31 -26.88 -30.69
C GLU A 203 30.20 -27.84 -31.19
N ASP A 204 29.36 -28.34 -30.28
CA ASP A 204 28.23 -29.23 -30.56
C ASP A 204 26.92 -28.45 -30.81
N GLY A 205 26.97 -27.12 -30.69
CA GLY A 205 25.83 -26.21 -30.88
C GLY A 205 24.93 -26.08 -29.64
N ASP A 206 25.32 -26.65 -28.50
CA ASP A 206 24.61 -26.50 -27.23
C ASP A 206 24.96 -25.17 -26.56
N TYR A 207 24.02 -24.64 -25.78
CA TYR A 207 24.20 -23.38 -25.04
C TYR A 207 23.43 -23.40 -23.73
N MET A 208 23.98 -22.67 -22.76
CA MET A 208 23.35 -22.45 -21.47
C MET A 208 22.61 -21.12 -21.48
N VAL A 209 21.45 -21.08 -20.83
CA VAL A 209 20.68 -19.84 -20.65
C VAL A 209 20.80 -19.43 -19.19
N ASP A 210 21.46 -18.29 -18.95
CA ASP A 210 21.49 -17.66 -17.63
C ASP A 210 20.13 -17.02 -17.37
N HIS A 211 19.41 -17.51 -16.37
CA HIS A 211 18.12 -16.94 -15.98
C HIS A 211 17.94 -16.74 -14.47
N SER A 212 16.94 -15.94 -14.11
CA SER A 212 16.56 -15.71 -12.72
C SER A 212 15.90 -16.95 -12.12
N VAL A 213 16.44 -17.44 -10.99
CA VAL A 213 15.97 -18.64 -10.29
C VAL A 213 15.05 -18.24 -9.13
N LEU A 214 13.82 -17.84 -9.46
CA LEU A 214 12.82 -17.37 -8.50
C LEU A 214 11.47 -18.03 -8.76
N LEU A 215 10.77 -18.39 -7.68
CA LEU A 215 9.37 -18.79 -7.69
C LEU A 215 8.50 -17.57 -7.40
N TYR A 216 7.48 -17.32 -8.20
CA TYR A 216 6.59 -16.16 -8.08
C TYR A 216 5.21 -16.61 -7.61
N LEU A 217 4.72 -16.00 -6.52
CA LEU A 217 3.36 -16.21 -6.04
C LEU A 217 2.43 -15.14 -6.63
N VAL A 218 1.42 -15.60 -7.35
CA VAL A 218 0.38 -14.75 -7.94
C VAL A 218 -0.97 -15.05 -7.27
N SER A 219 -1.67 -13.99 -6.90
CA SER A 219 -2.98 -14.03 -6.27
C SER A 219 -4.08 -14.45 -7.25
N PRO A 220 -5.26 -14.86 -6.74
CA PRO A 220 -6.47 -15.07 -7.56
C PRO A 220 -6.89 -13.84 -8.38
N ASP A 221 -6.52 -12.64 -7.95
CA ASP A 221 -6.78 -11.40 -8.70
C ASP A 221 -5.79 -11.19 -9.86
N GLY A 222 -4.83 -12.10 -10.05
CA GLY A 222 -3.79 -11.99 -11.06
C GLY A 222 -2.68 -11.00 -10.69
N LEU A 223 -2.48 -10.73 -9.39
CA LEU A 223 -1.46 -9.81 -8.91
C LEU A 223 -0.29 -10.55 -8.30
N PHE A 224 0.90 -10.04 -8.53
CA PHE A 224 2.10 -10.52 -7.87
C PHE A 224 2.06 -10.20 -6.36
N LEU A 225 2.28 -11.20 -5.52
CA LEU A 225 2.26 -11.05 -4.05
C LEU A 225 3.64 -11.18 -3.42
N ASP A 226 4.40 -12.20 -3.82
CA ASP A 226 5.65 -12.57 -3.17
C ASP A 226 6.53 -13.38 -4.12
N TYR A 227 7.82 -13.45 -3.82
CA TYR A 227 8.77 -14.29 -4.53
C TYR A 227 9.64 -15.10 -3.57
N TYR A 228 10.07 -16.27 -4.01
CA TYR A 228 10.90 -17.17 -3.23
C TYR A 228 12.17 -17.48 -4.00
N ASN A 229 13.30 -17.32 -3.33
CA ASN A 229 14.61 -17.66 -3.87
C ASN A 229 14.95 -19.12 -3.55
N ARG A 230 16.04 -19.61 -4.16
CA ARG A 230 16.51 -20.99 -3.98
C ARG A 230 16.76 -21.39 -2.53
N THR A 231 17.14 -20.45 -1.66
CA THR A 231 17.50 -20.75 -0.27
C THR A 231 16.31 -21.09 0.63
N LYS A 232 15.07 -20.85 0.18
CA LYS A 232 13.86 -21.21 0.92
C LYS A 232 13.54 -22.70 0.76
N SER A 233 13.26 -23.35 1.89
CA SER A 233 12.80 -24.74 1.87
C SER A 233 11.33 -24.85 1.41
N PRO A 234 10.88 -26.00 0.89
CA PRO A 234 9.48 -26.22 0.50
C PRO A 234 8.50 -25.91 1.63
N GLU A 235 8.84 -26.25 2.88
CA GLU A 235 7.99 -26.01 4.05
C GLU A 235 7.83 -24.52 4.33
N GLN A 236 8.94 -23.76 4.26
CA GLN A 236 8.91 -22.31 4.46
C GLN A 236 8.07 -21.62 3.39
N ILE A 237 8.15 -22.09 2.14
CA ILE A 237 7.34 -21.57 1.03
C ILE A 237 5.87 -21.91 1.28
N ALA A 238 5.55 -23.16 1.62
CA ALA A 238 4.18 -23.58 1.91
C ALA A 238 3.57 -22.78 3.08
N ASP A 239 4.31 -22.57 4.16
CA ASP A 239 3.86 -21.75 5.29
C ASP A 239 3.64 -20.28 4.91
N SER A 240 4.52 -19.72 4.07
CA SER A 240 4.33 -18.37 3.53
C SER A 240 3.06 -18.29 2.70
N ILE A 241 2.83 -19.25 1.79
CA ILE A 241 1.63 -19.31 0.96
C ILE A 241 0.37 -19.49 1.81
N ARG A 242 0.37 -20.35 2.83
CA ARG A 242 -0.75 -20.48 3.79
C ARG A 242 -1.08 -19.15 4.45
N ASN A 243 -0.05 -18.41 4.86
CA ASN A 243 -0.24 -17.10 5.45
C ASN A 243 -0.81 -16.10 4.43
N HIS A 244 -0.35 -16.10 3.19
CA HIS A 244 -0.92 -15.26 2.13
C HIS A 244 -2.37 -15.61 1.85
N ILE A 245 -2.73 -16.89 1.74
CA ILE A 245 -4.10 -17.38 1.52
C ILE A 245 -5.02 -16.91 2.66
N ARG A 246 -4.64 -17.18 3.92
CA ARG A 246 -5.44 -16.77 5.10
C ARG A 246 -5.58 -15.26 5.20
N ASN A 247 -4.57 -14.54 4.71
CA ASN A 247 -4.53 -13.08 4.77
C ASN A 247 -5.02 -12.38 3.50
N HIS A 248 -5.45 -13.12 2.50
CA HIS A 248 -5.86 -12.53 1.25
C HIS A 248 -7.17 -11.77 1.45
N VAL A 249 -7.21 -10.53 0.95
CA VAL A 249 -8.45 -9.76 0.84
C VAL A 249 -8.76 -9.73 -0.64
N PRO A 250 -9.84 -10.40 -1.10
CA PRO A 250 -10.22 -10.37 -2.49
C PRO A 250 -10.40 -8.92 -2.93
N LEU A 251 -9.85 -8.58 -4.09
CA LEU A 251 -10.18 -7.32 -4.72
C LEU A 251 -11.48 -7.54 -5.48
N GLU A 252 -12.54 -6.83 -5.11
CA GLU A 252 -13.71 -6.80 -5.98
C GLU A 252 -13.31 -6.05 -7.26
N ILE A 253 -12.99 -6.82 -8.30
CA ILE A 253 -12.61 -6.35 -9.64
C ILE A 253 -13.71 -5.42 -10.24
N GLY A 254 -14.94 -5.45 -9.70
CA GLY A 254 -16.03 -4.54 -10.06
C GLY A 254 -16.05 -3.17 -9.35
N ALA A 255 -15.39 -3.00 -8.20
CA ALA A 255 -15.47 -1.75 -7.42
C ALA A 255 -14.50 -0.66 -7.94
N VAL A 256 -13.41 -1.05 -8.60
CA VAL A 256 -12.38 -0.11 -9.11
C VAL A 256 -12.93 0.80 -10.22
N LEU A 257 -13.90 0.33 -11.01
CA LEU A 257 -14.57 1.16 -12.02
C LEU A 257 -15.51 2.20 -11.41
N CYS A 258 -16.14 1.90 -10.28
CA CYS A 258 -16.98 2.87 -9.56
C CYS A 258 -16.14 3.87 -8.75
N ASP A 259 -15.04 3.43 -8.12
CA ASP A 259 -14.17 4.31 -7.34
C ASP A 259 -13.40 5.31 -8.22
N GLY A 260 -13.08 4.93 -9.47
CA GLY A 260 -12.54 5.84 -10.48
C GLY A 260 -13.53 6.95 -10.85
N TRP A 261 -14.81 6.62 -11.06
CA TRP A 261 -15.87 7.59 -11.33
C TRP A 261 -16.18 8.49 -10.14
N VAL A 262 -16.17 7.96 -8.91
CA VAL A 262 -16.40 8.76 -7.70
C VAL A 262 -15.21 9.70 -7.45
N GLY A 263 -13.98 9.28 -7.73
CA GLY A 263 -12.78 10.12 -7.66
C GLY A 263 -12.79 11.25 -8.70
N GLU A 264 -13.19 10.96 -9.94
CA GLU A 264 -13.30 11.94 -11.02
C GLU A 264 -14.45 12.92 -10.82
N LEU A 265 -15.61 12.46 -10.33
CA LEU A 265 -16.72 13.34 -9.91
C LEU A 265 -16.34 14.22 -8.72
N ALA A 266 -15.57 13.71 -7.75
CA ALA A 266 -15.07 14.52 -6.63
C ALA A 266 -14.02 15.56 -7.09
N GLN A 267 -13.25 15.26 -8.14
CA GLN A 267 -12.31 16.20 -8.75
C GLN A 267 -13.02 17.28 -9.57
N LEU A 268 -14.03 16.89 -10.34
CA LEU A 268 -14.91 17.77 -11.10
C LEU A 268 -15.74 18.69 -10.18
N ASP A 269 -16.27 18.20 -9.05
CA ASP A 269 -16.97 19.04 -8.06
C ASP A 269 -16.01 20.06 -7.41
N ARG A 270 -14.76 19.65 -7.12
CA ARG A 270 -13.73 20.58 -6.63
C ARG A 270 -13.36 21.66 -7.65
N GLN A 271 -13.20 21.30 -8.92
CA GLN A 271 -12.91 22.26 -9.99
C GLN A 271 -14.09 23.20 -10.26
N ASN A 272 -15.33 22.68 -10.28
CA ASN A 272 -16.52 23.51 -10.44
C ASN A 272 -16.75 24.46 -9.27
N ARG A 273 -16.52 24.03 -8.01
CA ARG A 273 -16.55 24.95 -6.86
C ARG A 273 -15.47 26.01 -6.92
N ALA A 274 -14.26 25.66 -7.35
CA ALA A 274 -13.19 26.64 -7.54
C ALA A 274 -13.57 27.70 -8.59
N HIS A 275 -14.09 27.26 -9.75
CA HIS A 275 -14.59 28.17 -10.80
C HIS A 275 -15.77 29.04 -10.34
N GLN A 276 -16.71 28.50 -9.57
CA GLN A 276 -17.84 29.28 -9.03
C GLN A 276 -17.38 30.31 -7.99
N LEU A 277 -16.44 29.96 -7.11
CA LEU A 277 -15.87 30.88 -6.13
C LEU A 277 -15.06 31.99 -6.80
N GLU A 278 -14.32 31.67 -7.87
CA GLU A 278 -13.57 32.64 -8.65
C GLU A 278 -14.52 33.60 -9.40
N SER A 279 -15.57 33.07 -10.03
CA SER A 279 -16.63 33.84 -10.70
C SER A 279 -17.38 34.75 -9.73
N ALA A 280 -17.70 34.26 -8.53
CA ALA A 280 -18.31 35.06 -7.47
C ALA A 280 -17.38 36.17 -6.95
N SER A 281 -16.05 35.92 -6.93
CA SER A 281 -15.06 36.93 -6.56
C SER A 281 -14.90 38.02 -7.63
N VAL A 282 -15.01 37.67 -8.92
CA VAL A 282 -15.00 38.61 -10.04
C VAL A 282 -16.27 39.44 -10.07
N LEU A 283 -17.43 38.80 -9.84
CA LEU A 283 -18.72 39.50 -9.75
C LEU A 283 -18.75 40.47 -8.56
N LYS A 284 -18.28 40.05 -7.38
CA LYS A 284 -18.14 40.93 -6.20
C LYS A 284 -17.20 42.11 -6.46
N ARG A 285 -16.08 41.88 -7.16
CA ARG A 285 -15.15 42.95 -7.55
C ARG A 285 -15.75 43.90 -8.59
N SER A 286 -16.53 43.38 -9.53
CA SER A 286 -17.22 44.18 -10.55
C SER A 286 -18.34 45.04 -9.95
N VAL A 287 -19.16 44.47 -9.07
CA VAL A 287 -20.21 45.20 -8.33
C VAL A 287 -19.59 46.26 -7.41
N ALA A 288 -18.53 45.93 -6.66
CA ALA A 288 -17.82 46.91 -5.84
C ALA A 288 -17.24 48.06 -6.67
N ARG A 289 -16.71 47.78 -7.87
CA ARG A 289 -16.18 48.79 -8.80
C ARG A 289 -17.30 49.65 -9.39
N CYS A 290 -18.45 49.06 -9.69
CA CYS A 290 -19.63 49.77 -10.17
C CYS A 290 -20.21 50.71 -9.09
N VAL A 291 -20.32 50.24 -7.84
CA VAL A 291 -20.77 51.05 -6.70
C VAL A 291 -19.82 52.23 -6.45
N LEU A 292 -18.50 51.98 -6.45
CA LEU A 292 -17.49 53.04 -6.29
C LEU A 292 -17.48 54.05 -7.45
N SER A 293 -17.88 53.63 -8.66
CA SER A 293 -18.06 54.53 -9.81
C SER A 293 -19.29 55.41 -9.63
N SER A 294 -20.43 54.85 -9.22
CA SER A 294 -21.66 55.62 -8.95
C SER A 294 -21.49 56.62 -7.81
N VAL A 295 -20.79 56.25 -6.74
CA VAL A 295 -20.50 57.18 -5.62
C VAL A 295 -19.65 58.36 -6.10
N ARG A 296 -18.61 58.12 -6.90
CA ARG A 296 -17.79 59.19 -7.49
C ARG A 296 -18.56 60.10 -8.44
N HIS A 297 -19.52 59.54 -9.20
CA HIS A 297 -20.38 60.33 -10.08
C HIS A 297 -21.36 61.22 -9.29
N MET A 298 -21.82 60.75 -8.14
CA MET A 298 -22.69 61.51 -7.22
C MET A 298 -21.93 62.65 -6.53
N GLU A 299 -20.67 62.43 -6.14
CA GLU A 299 -19.80 63.49 -5.60
C GLU A 299 -19.48 64.58 -6.65
N SER A 300 -19.24 64.19 -7.92
CA SER A 300 -18.99 65.19 -8.99
C SER A 300 -20.23 66.03 -9.34
N THR A 301 -21.43 65.50 -9.15
CA THR A 301 -22.70 66.23 -9.38
C THR A 301 -23.08 67.13 -8.20
N LEU A 302 -22.69 66.78 -6.98
CA LEU A 302 -22.82 67.66 -5.80
C LEU A 302 -21.83 68.84 -5.84
N SER A 303 -20.64 68.65 -6.42
CA SER A 303 -19.63 69.72 -6.57
C SER A 303 -19.92 70.72 -7.70
N SER A 304 -20.89 70.46 -8.58
CA SER A 304 -21.20 71.27 -9.77
C SER A 304 -22.53 72.02 -9.71
N ARG A 305 -23.16 72.13 -8.52
CA ARG A 305 -24.32 73.01 -8.33
C ARG A 305 -23.89 74.48 -8.25
N PRO A 306 -24.29 75.35 -9.20
CA PRO A 306 -24.06 76.79 -9.08
C PRO A 306 -24.97 77.39 -7.99
N ALA A 307 -24.39 78.25 -7.16
CA ALA A 307 -25.13 79.08 -6.22
C ALA A 307 -26.01 80.07 -7.00
N ALA A 308 -27.31 79.82 -7.04
CA ALA A 308 -28.31 80.76 -7.52
C ALA A 308 -29.18 81.22 -6.34
N LEU A 309 -28.87 82.40 -5.81
CA LEU A 309 -29.78 83.22 -5.00
C LEU A 309 -29.66 84.66 -5.53
N SER A 310 -30.74 85.13 -6.17
CA SER A 310 -31.60 86.23 -5.71
C SER A 310 -30.95 87.61 -5.88
N THR A 311 -31.45 88.47 -6.77
CA THR A 311 -32.50 89.49 -6.47
C THR A 311 -33.02 90.07 -7.80
N SER A 312 -34.34 90.13 -8.06
CA SER A 312 -35.24 91.31 -7.95
C SER A 312 -34.73 92.54 -8.73
N THR A 313 -35.49 93.33 -9.49
CA THR A 313 -36.90 93.72 -9.47
C THR A 313 -37.14 94.57 -10.74
N GLU A 314 -38.41 94.66 -11.17
CA GLU A 314 -39.04 95.72 -12.01
C GLU A 314 -38.61 95.90 -13.48
#